data_AF-A0A395MXT1-F1
#
_entry.id   AF-A0A395MXT1-F1
#
_cell.length_a   1.000
_cell.length_b   1.000
_cell.length_c   1.000
_cell.angle_alpha   90.00
_cell.angle_beta   90.00
_cell.angle_gamma   90.00
#
_symmetry.space_group_name_H-M   'P 1'
#
loop_
_entity.id
_entity.type
_entity.pdbx_description
1 polymer ?
#
loop_
_entity_poly.entity_id
_entity_poly.type
_entity_poly.pdbx_seq_one_letter_code
_entity_poly.pdbx_strand_id
1 'polypeptide(L)'
;MSTTTTVEPTQTVAAQFETKDLVEFDPNVVYGDWRDEFHKNGCVLIKNVISPEKAQYYCDKQIEWLKKFELGFDEKDPRTFTAEHLPVSFKGGMYYGYGATHEKMAWEARTEPKVVEVFEKLWGTNELLCSFDGLNVSMPNRKDIAWSPWPHCDQNPERKGRVFYFFLIRGVAMHLRGVLMRGTGDMAAPPTPPPNFDLNLN
;
A
#
# COMPACT_ATOMS: atom_id res chain seq x y z
N MET A 1 53.34 -23.99 24.11
CA MET A 1 51.87 -24.00 24.02
C MET A 1 51.44 -22.59 23.63
N SER A 2 50.79 -22.44 22.48
CA SER A 2 50.37 -21.12 21.97
C SER A 2 48.91 -20.90 22.34
N THR A 3 48.65 -19.93 23.20
CA THR A 3 47.29 -19.60 23.66
C THR A 3 46.61 -18.74 22.61
N THR A 4 45.56 -19.26 21.99
CA THR A 4 44.72 -18.49 21.06
C THR A 4 43.62 -17.82 21.87
N THR A 5 43.66 -16.49 21.93
CA THR A 5 42.59 -15.68 22.55
C THR A 5 41.45 -15.54 21.53
N THR A 6 40.33 -16.19 21.81
CA THR A 6 39.08 -16.00 21.06
C THR A 6 38.50 -14.63 21.42
N VAL A 7 38.47 -13.71 20.48
CA VAL A 7 37.77 -12.42 20.64
C VAL A 7 36.35 -12.62 20.10
N GLU A 8 35.34 -12.57 20.98
CA GLU A 8 33.96 -12.55 20.52
C GLU A 8 33.68 -11.24 19.77
N PRO A 9 33.03 -11.30 18.59
CA PRO A 9 32.69 -10.10 17.86
C PRO A 9 31.58 -9.36 18.61
N THR A 10 31.90 -8.22 19.21
CA THR A 10 30.91 -7.28 19.74
C THR A 10 30.10 -6.75 18.57
N GLN A 11 28.90 -7.30 18.33
CA GLN A 11 27.95 -6.72 17.39
C GLN A 11 27.51 -5.38 17.96
N THR A 12 27.91 -4.29 17.30
CA THR A 12 27.39 -2.96 17.59
C THR A 12 25.96 -2.93 17.06
N VAL A 13 25.00 -3.21 17.94
CA VAL A 13 23.58 -3.05 17.63
C VAL A 13 23.35 -1.56 17.36
N ALA A 14 22.65 -1.25 16.26
CA ALA A 14 22.36 0.13 15.85
C ALA A 14 21.83 0.98 17.02
N ALA A 15 22.10 2.29 16.98
CA ALA A 15 21.65 3.24 18.00
C ALA A 15 20.17 3.00 18.36
N GLN A 16 19.90 2.72 19.64
CA GLN A 16 18.55 2.62 20.17
C GLN A 16 18.00 4.05 20.25
N PHE A 17 17.29 4.48 19.21
CA PHE A 17 16.49 5.69 19.29
C PHE A 17 15.25 5.38 20.12
N GLU A 18 15.02 6.14 21.19
CA GLU A 18 13.72 6.15 21.86
C GLU A 18 12.68 6.66 20.86
N THR A 19 11.84 5.75 20.37
CA THR A 19 10.68 6.11 19.54
C THR A 19 9.58 6.55 20.49
N LYS A 20 9.30 7.86 20.53
CA LYS A 20 8.11 8.38 21.18
C LYS A 20 6.91 8.07 20.29
N ASP A 21 5.82 7.61 20.91
CA ASP A 21 4.54 7.51 20.21
C ASP A 21 4.11 8.92 19.78
N LEU A 22 4.11 9.15 18.47
CA LEU A 22 3.73 10.45 17.91
C LEU A 22 2.21 10.71 18.02
N VAL A 23 1.42 9.66 18.30
CA VAL A 23 -0.01 9.78 18.51
C VAL A 23 -0.48 8.84 19.61
N GLU A 24 -0.93 9.43 20.70
CA GLU A 24 -1.67 8.74 21.77
C GLU A 24 -3.10 8.48 21.28
N PHE A 25 -3.52 7.23 21.23
CA PHE A 25 -4.91 6.90 20.97
C PHE A 25 -5.61 6.69 22.30
N ASP A 26 -6.56 7.56 22.60
CA ASP A 26 -7.48 7.35 23.71
C ASP A 26 -8.60 6.40 23.24
N PRO A 27 -8.70 5.17 23.79
CA PRO A 27 -9.74 4.22 23.43
C PRO A 27 -11.16 4.70 23.80
N ASN A 28 -11.28 5.77 24.59
CA ASN A 28 -12.56 6.36 24.98
C ASN A 28 -13.03 7.47 24.05
N VAL A 29 -12.21 7.90 23.08
CA VAL A 29 -12.61 8.91 22.09
C VAL A 29 -13.54 8.29 21.07
N VAL A 30 -14.73 8.89 20.95
CA VAL A 30 -15.72 8.57 19.91
C VAL A 30 -15.71 9.70 18.89
N TYR A 31 -15.39 9.36 17.65
CA TYR A 31 -15.28 10.33 16.55
C TYR A 31 -16.62 10.60 15.86
N GLY A 32 -17.54 9.64 15.88
CA GLY A 32 -18.82 9.71 15.18
C GLY A 32 -18.70 9.52 13.66
N ASP A 33 -17.62 8.92 13.18
CA ASP A 33 -17.35 8.68 11.76
C ASP A 33 -16.50 7.42 11.52
N TRP A 34 -15.95 7.28 10.31
CA TRP A 34 -15.17 6.12 9.87
C TRP A 34 -13.96 5.80 10.77
N ARG A 35 -13.46 6.77 11.55
CA ARG A 35 -12.36 6.54 12.50
C ARG A 35 -12.76 5.56 13.60
N ASP A 36 -14.02 5.53 14.02
CA ASP A 36 -14.48 4.57 15.03
C ASP A 36 -14.35 3.12 14.53
N GLU A 37 -14.73 2.87 13.26
CA GLU A 37 -14.57 1.56 12.62
C GLU A 37 -13.09 1.21 12.46
N PHE A 38 -12.29 2.19 12.03
CA PHE A 38 -10.85 2.03 11.88
C PHE A 38 -10.16 1.62 13.18
N HIS A 39 -10.54 2.27 14.29
CA HIS A 39 -9.97 2.01 15.61
C HIS A 39 -10.37 0.63 16.13
N LYS A 40 -11.59 0.19 15.81
CA LYS A 40 -12.08 -1.14 16.20
C LYS A 40 -11.43 -2.26 15.41
N ASN A 41 -11.25 -2.09 14.09
CA ASN A 41 -10.92 -3.19 13.18
C ASN A 41 -9.47 -3.18 12.68
N GLY A 42 -8.72 -2.09 12.89
CA GLY A 42 -7.39 -1.90 12.30
C GLY A 42 -7.38 -1.58 10.81
N CYS A 43 -8.56 -1.56 10.19
CA CYS A 43 -8.75 -1.15 8.80
C CYS A 43 -10.14 -0.57 8.56
N VAL A 44 -10.26 0.26 7.51
CA VAL A 44 -11.54 0.83 7.06
C VAL A 44 -11.48 1.11 5.56
N LEU A 45 -12.62 0.99 4.88
CA LEU A 45 -12.78 1.37 3.48
C LEU A 45 -13.55 2.69 3.36
N ILE A 46 -12.86 3.74 2.91
CA ILE A 46 -13.48 5.06 2.70
C ILE A 46 -13.85 5.19 1.22
N LYS A 47 -15.14 5.17 0.90
CA LYS A 47 -15.65 5.21 -0.47
C LYS A 47 -15.71 6.64 -1.02
N ASN A 48 -15.69 6.77 -2.34
CA ASN A 48 -15.86 8.02 -3.09
C ASN A 48 -14.82 9.10 -2.77
N VAL A 49 -13.61 8.69 -2.38
CA VAL A 49 -12.46 9.58 -2.19
C VAL A 49 -11.94 10.09 -3.54
N ILE A 50 -11.91 9.21 -4.55
CA ILE A 50 -11.58 9.56 -5.94
C ILE A 50 -12.84 9.37 -6.79
N SER A 51 -13.14 10.32 -7.68
CA SER A 51 -14.29 10.21 -8.57
C SER A 51 -14.09 9.11 -9.62
N PRO A 52 -15.15 8.54 -10.20
CA PRO A 52 -15.03 7.53 -11.25
C PRO A 52 -14.19 8.00 -12.43
N GLU A 53 -14.34 9.26 -12.83
CA GLU A 53 -13.64 9.85 -13.97
C GLU A 53 -12.14 9.98 -13.69
N LYS A 54 -11.77 10.43 -12.48
CA LYS A 54 -10.35 10.49 -12.06
C LYS A 54 -9.73 9.11 -11.89
N ALA A 55 -10.48 8.15 -11.35
CA ALA A 55 -10.02 6.77 -11.25
C ALA A 55 -9.72 6.19 -12.64
N GLN A 56 -10.62 6.39 -13.61
CA GLN A 56 -10.39 5.99 -15.00
C GLN A 56 -9.16 6.69 -15.60
N TYR A 57 -9.02 8.00 -15.39
CA TYR A 57 -7.83 8.74 -15.82
C TYR A 57 -6.52 8.11 -15.31
N TYR A 58 -6.46 7.71 -14.03
CA TYR A 58 -5.26 7.05 -13.51
C TYR A 58 -5.02 5.68 -14.11
N CYS A 59 -6.07 4.89 -14.35
CA CYS A 59 -5.95 3.61 -15.07
C CYS A 59 -5.39 3.83 -16.48
N ASP A 60 -5.92 4.82 -17.20
CA ASP A 60 -5.46 5.14 -18.56
C ASP A 60 -3.99 5.57 -18.56
N LYS A 61 -3.56 6.37 -17.58
CA LYS A 61 -2.16 6.78 -17.44
C LYS A 61 -1.22 5.62 -17.10
N GLN A 62 -1.68 4.65 -16.32
CA GLN A 62 -0.92 3.44 -16.03
C GLN A 62 -0.73 2.59 -17.30
N ILE A 63 -1.79 2.42 -18.10
CA ILE A 63 -1.72 1.73 -19.40
C ILE A 63 -0.80 2.47 -20.37
N GLU A 64 -0.94 3.79 -20.47
CA GLU A 64 -0.07 4.64 -21.29
C GLU A 64 1.41 4.46 -20.88
N TRP A 65 1.69 4.44 -19.58
CA TRP A 65 3.03 4.22 -19.06
C TRP A 65 3.59 2.84 -19.43
N LEU A 66 2.80 1.76 -19.31
CA LEU A 66 3.22 0.42 -19.73
C LEU A 66 3.56 0.35 -21.23
N LYS A 67 2.80 1.07 -22.08
CA LYS A 67 3.03 1.10 -23.53
C LYS A 67 4.32 1.81 -23.95
N LYS A 68 4.84 2.74 -23.13
CA LYS A 68 6.08 3.50 -23.44
C LYS A 68 7.34 2.64 -23.54
N PHE A 69 7.30 1.41 -23.03
CA PHE A 69 8.42 0.47 -23.11
C PHE A 69 8.53 -0.22 -24.48
N GLU A 70 7.53 -0.06 -25.36
CA GLU A 70 7.53 -0.61 -26.73
C GLU A 70 7.75 -2.13 -26.80
N LEU A 71 7.38 -2.86 -25.75
CA LEU A 71 7.51 -4.31 -25.62
C LEU A 71 6.36 -5.09 -26.28
N GLY A 72 5.44 -4.42 -26.98
CA GLY A 72 4.29 -5.06 -27.64
C GLY A 72 3.10 -5.37 -26.72
N PHE A 73 3.01 -4.71 -25.55
CA PHE A 73 1.83 -4.79 -24.68
C PHE A 73 0.58 -4.18 -25.33
N ASP A 74 -0.54 -4.90 -25.26
CA ASP A 74 -1.87 -4.43 -25.64
C ASP A 74 -2.90 -4.86 -24.57
N GLU A 75 -3.50 -3.89 -23.89
CA GLU A 75 -4.53 -4.08 -22.85
C GLU A 75 -5.78 -4.82 -23.36
N LYS A 76 -5.99 -4.90 -24.67
CA LYS A 76 -7.11 -5.61 -25.29
C LYS A 76 -6.76 -7.03 -25.72
N ASP A 77 -5.48 -7.41 -25.69
CA ASP A 77 -5.02 -8.74 -26.05
C ASP A 77 -4.37 -9.45 -24.86
N PRO A 78 -5.11 -10.34 -24.17
CA PRO A 78 -4.59 -11.11 -23.05
C PRO A 78 -3.37 -11.98 -23.35
N ARG A 79 -3.06 -12.23 -24.63
CA ARG A 79 -1.83 -12.95 -25.03
C ARG A 79 -0.57 -12.13 -24.76
N THR A 80 -0.70 -10.81 -24.69
CA THR A 80 0.38 -9.88 -24.34
C THR A 80 0.53 -9.69 -22.83
N PHE A 81 -0.29 -10.35 -22.00
CA PHE A 81 -0.19 -10.26 -20.55
C PHE A 81 0.88 -11.25 -20.05
N THR A 82 2.13 -11.03 -20.46
CA THR A 82 3.28 -11.86 -20.09
C THR A 82 4.49 -10.98 -19.79
N ALA A 83 5.49 -11.54 -19.11
CA ALA A 83 6.73 -10.86 -18.77
C ALA A 83 7.53 -10.39 -20.01
N GLU A 84 7.32 -11.01 -21.17
CA GLU A 84 7.98 -10.61 -22.43
C GLU A 84 7.47 -9.26 -22.97
N HIS A 85 6.20 -8.95 -22.69
CA HIS A 85 5.54 -7.75 -23.21
C HIS A 85 5.43 -6.63 -22.17
N LEU A 86 5.84 -6.87 -20.91
CA LEU A 86 5.68 -5.92 -19.81
C LEU A 86 7.03 -5.58 -19.17
N PRO A 87 7.21 -4.35 -18.66
CA PRO A 87 8.41 -4.01 -17.90
C PRO A 87 8.56 -4.91 -16.67
N VAL A 88 9.80 -5.04 -16.19
CA VAL A 88 10.10 -5.90 -15.04
C VAL A 88 9.30 -5.42 -13.83
N SER A 89 8.59 -6.36 -13.22
CA SER A 89 7.79 -6.12 -12.02
C SER A 89 8.04 -7.20 -10.98
N PHE A 90 7.79 -6.85 -9.74
CA PHE A 90 7.68 -7.80 -8.65
C PHE A 90 6.26 -8.36 -8.58
N LYS A 91 6.12 -9.67 -8.33
CA LYS A 91 4.85 -10.38 -8.11
C LYS A 91 3.72 -10.04 -9.12
N GLY A 92 4.07 -9.77 -10.38
CA GLY A 92 3.08 -9.63 -11.44
C GLY A 92 2.37 -8.29 -11.57
N GLY A 93 3.02 -7.23 -11.13
CA GLY A 93 2.50 -5.88 -11.34
C GLY A 93 2.92 -4.87 -10.31
N MET A 94 3.74 -5.24 -9.32
CA MET A 94 4.34 -4.27 -8.39
C MET A 94 5.59 -3.68 -9.05
N TYR A 95 5.49 -2.42 -9.46
CA TYR A 95 6.54 -1.65 -10.11
C TYR A 95 7.21 -0.70 -9.12
N TYR A 96 8.49 -0.96 -8.86
CA TYR A 96 9.37 -0.09 -8.06
C TYR A 96 10.46 0.56 -8.89
N GLY A 97 10.75 0.02 -10.07
CA GLY A 97 11.78 0.50 -10.98
C GLY A 97 11.29 1.60 -11.93
N TYR A 98 12.20 2.04 -12.81
CA TYR A 98 11.90 2.93 -13.94
C TYR A 98 11.29 4.28 -13.57
N GLY A 99 11.45 4.73 -12.32
CA GLY A 99 10.81 5.95 -11.83
C GLY A 99 9.29 5.85 -11.72
N ALA A 100 8.70 4.64 -11.80
CA ALA A 100 7.25 4.42 -11.79
C ALA A 100 6.55 5.10 -10.60
N THR A 101 7.22 5.11 -9.44
CA THR A 101 6.72 5.71 -8.20
C THR A 101 6.67 7.23 -8.24
N HIS A 102 7.42 7.87 -9.15
CA HIS A 102 7.53 9.30 -9.33
C HIS A 102 6.85 9.80 -10.61
N GLU A 103 6.15 8.93 -11.32
CA GLU A 103 5.32 9.33 -12.45
C GLU A 103 4.24 10.31 -12.01
N LYS A 104 3.84 11.21 -12.94
CA LYS A 104 2.87 12.28 -12.68
C LYS A 104 1.58 11.74 -12.06
N MET A 105 1.06 10.62 -12.57
CA MET A 105 -0.16 9.98 -12.06
C MET A 105 -0.06 9.56 -10.59
N ALA A 106 1.12 9.11 -10.14
CA ALA A 106 1.32 8.69 -8.76
C ALA A 106 1.35 9.90 -7.82
N TRP A 107 1.96 11.00 -8.25
CA TRP A 107 1.93 12.26 -7.51
C TRP A 107 0.54 12.87 -7.44
N GLU A 108 -0.18 12.90 -8.56
CA GLU A 108 -1.57 13.40 -8.60
C GLU A 108 -2.48 12.61 -7.67
N ALA A 109 -2.36 11.27 -7.64
CA ALA A 109 -3.17 10.45 -6.74
C ALA A 109 -2.86 10.72 -5.26
N ARG A 110 -1.59 10.95 -4.92
CA ARG A 110 -1.17 11.29 -3.55
C ARG A 110 -1.64 12.66 -3.09
N THR A 111 -1.82 13.60 -4.02
CA THR A 111 -2.22 14.97 -3.73
C THR A 111 -3.71 15.25 -4.00
N GLU A 112 -4.51 14.21 -4.26
CA GLU A 112 -5.96 14.36 -4.36
C GLU A 112 -6.54 15.00 -3.08
N PRO A 113 -7.32 16.09 -3.17
CA PRO A 113 -7.76 16.84 -1.99
C PRO A 113 -8.47 15.98 -0.95
N LYS A 114 -9.34 15.06 -1.38
CA LYS A 114 -10.05 14.14 -0.47
C LYS A 114 -9.16 13.06 0.13
N VAL A 115 -8.07 12.69 -0.55
CA VAL A 115 -7.06 11.78 0.04
C VAL A 115 -6.35 12.52 1.16
N VAL A 116 -5.89 13.74 0.88
CA VAL A 116 -5.24 14.60 1.88
C VAL A 116 -6.17 14.83 3.07
N GLU A 117 -7.41 15.25 2.85
CA GLU A 117 -8.42 15.48 3.91
C GLU A 117 -8.62 14.27 4.84
N VAL A 118 -8.64 13.06 4.28
CA VAL A 118 -8.74 11.83 5.07
C VAL A 118 -7.55 11.69 6.03
N PHE A 119 -6.33 11.96 5.57
CA PHE A 119 -5.14 11.92 6.42
C PHE A 119 -5.10 13.09 7.40
N GLU A 120 -5.49 14.29 7.00
CA GLU A 120 -5.54 15.44 7.89
C GLU A 120 -6.48 15.17 9.06
N LYS A 121 -7.63 14.59 8.76
CA LYS A 121 -8.63 14.19 9.75
C LYS A 121 -8.19 13.03 10.62
N LEU A 122 -7.40 12.09 10.08
CA LEU A 122 -6.84 10.98 10.84
C LEU A 122 -5.80 11.46 11.85
N TRP A 123 -4.90 12.35 11.42
CA TRP A 123 -3.77 12.81 12.22
C TRP A 123 -4.08 14.07 13.04
N GLY A 124 -5.19 14.75 12.77
CA GLY A 124 -5.55 16.00 13.44
C GLY A 124 -4.66 17.18 13.06
N THR A 125 -3.95 17.12 11.93
CA THR A 125 -3.04 18.17 11.44
C THR A 125 -3.03 18.24 9.92
N ASN A 126 -2.81 19.43 9.37
CA ASN A 126 -2.59 19.66 7.93
C ASN A 126 -1.09 19.62 7.54
N GLU A 127 -0.20 19.48 8.51
CA GLU A 127 1.24 19.34 8.28
C GLU A 127 1.60 17.89 7.96
N LEU A 128 1.16 17.43 6.78
CA LEU A 128 1.35 16.04 6.34
C LEU A 128 2.62 15.87 5.51
N LEU A 129 3.34 14.77 5.77
CA LEU A 129 4.40 14.28 4.90
C LEU A 129 3.89 13.11 4.05
N CYS A 130 4.32 13.08 2.80
CA CYS A 130 3.97 12.02 1.87
C CYS A 130 5.08 10.97 1.79
N SER A 131 4.73 9.72 2.03
CA SER A 131 5.58 8.56 1.73
C SER A 131 5.49 8.20 0.25
N PHE A 132 6.60 7.71 -0.33
CA PHE A 132 6.61 7.18 -1.70
C PHE A 132 6.67 5.66 -1.64
N ASP A 133 5.77 5.02 -2.40
CA ASP A 133 5.69 3.57 -2.52
C ASP A 133 5.58 3.18 -4.00
N GLY A 134 5.73 1.88 -4.26
CA GLY A 134 5.53 1.22 -5.54
C GLY A 134 4.17 1.51 -6.18
N LEU A 135 4.11 1.33 -7.50
CA LEU A 135 2.87 1.32 -8.25
C LEU A 135 2.42 -0.13 -8.46
N ASN A 136 1.12 -0.43 -8.30
CA ASN A 136 0.58 -1.72 -8.70
C ASN A 136 -0.28 -1.62 -9.97
N VAL A 137 0.15 -2.25 -11.05
CA VAL A 137 -0.62 -2.44 -12.28
C VAL A 137 -0.60 -3.92 -12.65
N SER A 138 -1.62 -4.66 -12.22
CA SER A 138 -1.72 -6.11 -12.45
C SER A 138 -2.75 -6.43 -13.52
N MET A 139 -2.37 -7.29 -14.46
CA MET A 139 -3.28 -7.77 -15.50
C MET A 139 -4.08 -8.98 -15.00
N PRO A 140 -5.36 -9.10 -15.36
CA PRO A 140 -6.14 -10.28 -15.02
C PRO A 140 -5.62 -11.51 -15.77
N ASN A 141 -5.71 -12.69 -15.14
CA ASN A 141 -5.46 -13.99 -15.78
C ASN A 141 -4.07 -14.14 -16.46
N ARG A 142 -3.04 -13.46 -15.94
CA ARG A 142 -1.63 -13.70 -16.29
C ARG A 142 -1.31 -15.20 -16.16
N LYS A 143 -0.87 -15.85 -17.24
CA LYS A 143 -0.58 -17.31 -17.25
C LYS A 143 0.83 -17.66 -16.80
N ASP A 144 1.71 -16.67 -16.79
CA ASP A 144 3.14 -16.80 -16.54
C ASP A 144 3.53 -16.46 -15.09
N ILE A 145 2.54 -16.37 -14.20
CA ILE A 145 2.73 -16.05 -12.78
C ILE A 145 2.07 -17.11 -11.93
N ALA A 146 2.83 -17.68 -11.00
CA ALA A 146 2.29 -18.41 -9.88
C ALA A 146 2.10 -17.45 -8.68
N TRP A 147 0.93 -17.51 -8.04
CA TRP A 147 0.66 -16.75 -6.83
C TRP A 147 0.10 -17.66 -5.74
N SER A 148 0.50 -17.37 -4.51
CA SER A 148 -0.07 -17.96 -3.30
C SER A 148 -0.40 -16.86 -2.29
N PRO A 149 -1.43 -17.05 -1.45
CA PRO A 149 -1.68 -16.16 -0.33
C PRO A 149 -0.43 -16.02 0.53
N TRP A 150 -0.07 -14.79 0.85
CA TRP A 150 1.10 -14.47 1.67
C TRP A 150 0.67 -13.59 2.84
N PRO A 151 0.09 -14.16 3.92
CA PRO A 151 -0.21 -13.39 5.11
C PRO A 151 1.10 -12.96 5.78
N HIS A 152 1.31 -11.65 5.91
CA HIS A 152 2.47 -11.05 6.56
C HIS A 152 2.12 -9.69 7.19
N CYS A 153 3.04 -9.18 8.00
CA CYS A 153 3.04 -7.81 8.52
C CYS A 153 4.28 -7.11 7.96
N ASP A 154 4.11 -5.93 7.34
CA ASP A 154 5.20 -5.21 6.68
C ASP A 154 6.16 -4.55 7.68
N GLN A 155 5.60 -3.96 8.74
CA GLN A 155 6.37 -3.32 9.80
C GLN A 155 6.69 -4.31 10.92
N ASN A 156 7.82 -4.10 11.60
CA ASN A 156 8.16 -4.85 12.81
C ASN A 156 7.04 -4.65 13.86
N PRO A 157 6.40 -5.72 14.36
CA PRO A 157 5.37 -5.59 15.39
C PRO A 157 5.86 -4.96 16.68
N GLU A 158 7.17 -5.00 16.96
CA GLU A 158 7.77 -4.37 18.15
C GLU A 158 7.97 -2.85 17.98
N ARG A 159 7.77 -2.30 16.77
CA ARG A 159 7.88 -0.88 16.52
C ARG A 159 6.68 -0.14 17.14
N LYS A 160 6.98 0.72 18.10
CA LYS A 160 6.03 1.69 18.65
C LYS A 160 5.89 2.90 17.72
N GLY A 161 4.71 3.52 17.72
CA GLY A 161 4.29 4.53 16.75
C GLY A 161 3.69 3.90 15.49
N ARG A 162 2.46 4.31 15.16
CA ARG A 162 1.76 3.84 13.96
C ARG A 162 2.31 4.52 12.71
N VAL A 163 2.51 3.73 11.66
CA VAL A 163 2.72 4.19 10.28
C VAL A 163 1.49 3.75 9.49
N PHE A 164 0.77 4.69 8.88
CA PHE A 164 -0.35 4.36 8.01
C PHE A 164 0.10 4.40 6.57
N TYR A 165 -0.23 3.33 5.84
CA TYR A 165 0.02 3.26 4.40
C TYR A 165 -1.25 3.56 3.65
N PHE A 166 -1.12 4.46 2.67
CA PHE A 166 -2.13 4.64 1.64
C PHE A 166 -1.92 3.54 0.60
N PHE A 167 -2.81 2.55 0.57
CA PHE A 167 -2.87 1.60 -0.55
C PHE A 167 -3.99 2.01 -1.50
N LEU A 168 -3.62 2.55 -2.66
CA LEU A 168 -4.53 2.56 -3.81
C LEU A 168 -4.58 1.12 -4.36
N ILE A 169 -5.61 0.36 -4.00
CA ILE A 169 -5.76 -1.00 -4.51
C ILE A 169 -6.31 -0.97 -5.94
N ARG A 170 -5.49 -1.54 -6.83
CA ARG A 170 -5.74 -2.12 -8.17
C ARG A 170 -5.71 -1.22 -9.41
N GLY A 171 -4.75 -1.55 -10.28
CA GLY A 171 -4.78 -1.28 -11.71
C GLY A 171 -5.75 -2.18 -12.48
N VAL A 172 -6.37 -1.57 -13.50
CA VAL A 172 -6.99 -2.11 -14.74
C VAL A 172 -8.16 -3.09 -14.60
N ALA A 173 -8.34 -3.78 -13.48
CA ALA A 173 -9.52 -4.62 -13.25
C ALA A 173 -10.07 -4.45 -11.84
N MET A 174 -11.30 -3.91 -11.78
CA MET A 174 -12.19 -3.71 -10.62
C MET A 174 -12.23 -2.26 -10.12
N HIS A 175 -13.41 -1.68 -10.25
CA HIS A 175 -13.84 -0.33 -9.90
C HIS A 175 -13.76 -0.04 -8.38
N LEU A 176 -12.60 -0.18 -7.74
CA LEU A 176 -12.44 0.13 -6.32
C LEU A 176 -12.33 1.64 -6.11
N ARG A 177 -13.46 2.24 -5.71
CA ARG A 177 -13.66 3.67 -5.49
C ARG A 177 -13.28 4.12 -4.07
N GLY A 178 -12.27 3.51 -3.44
CA GLY A 178 -12.02 3.77 -2.03
C GLY A 178 -10.59 3.60 -1.56
N VAL A 179 -10.32 4.21 -0.41
CA VAL A 179 -9.04 4.13 0.30
C VAL A 179 -9.16 3.06 1.36
N LEU A 180 -8.29 2.05 1.29
CA LEU A 180 -8.10 1.12 2.40
C LEU A 180 -7.02 1.71 3.30
N MET A 181 -7.43 2.09 4.51
CA MET A 181 -6.48 2.44 5.56
C MET A 181 -6.17 1.17 6.35
N ARG A 182 -4.88 0.90 6.61
CA ARG A 182 -4.44 -0.19 7.49
C ARG A 182 -3.45 0.36 8.50
N GLY A 183 -3.71 0.14 9.79
CA GLY A 183 -2.79 0.46 10.86
C GLY A 183 -1.77 -0.64 11.10
N THR A 184 -0.52 -0.26 11.35
CA THR A 184 0.51 -1.14 11.90
C THR A 184 1.00 -0.55 13.23
N GLY A 185 0.63 -1.18 14.34
CA GLY A 185 0.92 -0.80 15.73
C GLY A 185 -0.01 -1.58 16.66
N ASP A 186 0.20 -1.53 18.00
CA ASP A 186 -0.54 -2.27 19.05
C ASP A 186 -2.08 -2.10 18.97
N MET A 187 -2.67 -2.77 18.00
CA MET A 187 -4.08 -3.02 17.84
C MET A 187 -4.23 -4.48 18.23
N ALA A 188 -5.13 -4.78 19.17
CA ALA A 188 -5.44 -6.14 19.56
C ALA A 188 -5.51 -7.01 18.30
N ALA A 189 -4.77 -8.13 18.31
CA ALA A 189 -4.66 -9.03 17.17
C ALA A 189 -6.02 -9.17 16.48
N PRO A 190 -6.10 -8.97 15.15
CA PRO A 190 -7.40 -8.95 14.49
C PRO A 190 -8.12 -10.25 14.84
N PRO A 191 -9.37 -10.20 15.34
CA PRO A 191 -10.18 -11.40 15.39
C PRO A 191 -10.22 -11.94 13.96
N THR A 192 -10.12 -13.28 13.86
CA THR A 192 -10.21 -14.08 12.64
C THR A 192 -10.94 -13.38 11.50
N PRO A 193 -10.38 -13.39 10.26
CA PRO A 193 -10.97 -12.68 9.14
C PRO A 193 -12.46 -13.05 9.01
N PRO A 194 -13.36 -12.09 8.83
CA PRO A 194 -14.78 -12.39 8.67
C PRO A 194 -14.92 -13.36 7.47
N PRO A 195 -15.68 -14.46 7.64
CA PRO A 195 -15.95 -15.35 6.53
C PRO A 195 -16.77 -14.55 5.50
N ASN A 196 -16.24 -14.43 4.28
CA ASN A 196 -16.78 -13.68 3.14
C ASN A 196 -16.49 -12.17 3.15
N PHE A 197 -15.25 -11.82 2.80
CA PHE A 197 -15.01 -10.63 1.98
C PHE A 197 -15.51 -10.92 0.55
N ASP A 198 -16.81 -10.74 0.33
CA ASP A 198 -17.39 -10.81 -1.02
C ASP A 198 -17.04 -9.51 -1.76
N LEU A 199 -16.12 -9.63 -2.72
CA LEU A 199 -15.71 -8.54 -3.61
C LEU A 199 -16.67 -8.36 -4.80
N ASN A 200 -17.78 -9.09 -4.85
CA ASN A 200 -18.84 -8.87 -5.83
C ASN A 200 -19.75 -7.73 -5.37
N LEU A 201 -19.43 -6.51 -5.82
CA LEU A 201 -20.32 -5.37 -5.73
C LEU A 201 -20.75 -5.01 -7.16
N ASN A 202 -22.01 -5.30 -7.48
CA ASN A 202 -22.72 -4.76 -8.64
C ASN A 202 -22.72 -3.21 -8.62
#